data_AF-A0A2J6R9U4-F1
#
_entry.id   AF-A0A2J6R9U4-F1
#
_cell.length_a   1.000
_cell.length_b   1.000
_cell.length_c   1.000
_cell.angle_alpha   90.00
_cell.angle_beta   90.00
_cell.angle_gamma   90.00
#
_symmetry.space_group_name_H-M   'P 1'
#
loop_
_entity.id
_entity.type
_entity.pdbx_description
1 polymer ?
#
loop_
_entity_poly.entity_id
_entity_poly.type
_entity_poly.pdbx_seq_one_letter_code
_entity_poly.pdbx_strand_id
1 'polypeptide(L)'
;MLTKSHPWSPLAIVSQCVPWVIEDTKNFTVDSWEALRCNEAGQSVYTKTVDVLKHFDHEINEVLSGIQIPEGTYKRAQIVLLIGADVAMKMGDPNICTPSEIHDILGGYGAFIVERPAQVDIERALGPLRKFDKIWVVRSSYNDISSLGSETKYEKEKAC
;
A
#
# COMPACT_ATOMS: atom_id res chain seq x y z
N MET A 1 -23.22 -11.59 23.89
CA MET A 1 -22.23 -10.52 24.16
C MET A 1 -21.37 -10.40 22.93
N LEU A 2 -21.64 -9.40 22.07
CA LEU A 2 -20.79 -9.10 20.91
C LEU A 2 -19.47 -8.55 21.48
N THR A 3 -18.39 -9.32 21.36
CA THR A 3 -17.04 -8.79 21.61
C THR A 3 -16.86 -7.64 20.64
N LYS A 4 -16.82 -6.40 21.14
CA LYS A 4 -16.48 -5.25 20.30
C LYS A 4 -15.10 -5.56 19.73
N SER A 5 -15.03 -5.77 18.42
CA SER A 5 -13.75 -5.92 17.72
C SER A 5 -12.90 -4.71 18.07
N HIS A 6 -11.61 -4.94 18.33
CA HIS A 6 -10.68 -3.85 18.59
C HIS A 6 -10.76 -2.85 17.42
N PRO A 7 -10.80 -1.52 17.67
CA PRO A 7 -10.98 -0.51 16.63
C PRO A 7 -9.88 -0.56 15.55
N TRP A 8 -8.75 -1.18 15.88
CA TRP A 8 -7.58 -1.39 15.02
C TRP A 8 -7.44 -2.82 14.48
N SER A 9 -8.45 -3.68 14.65
CA SER A 9 -8.43 -5.00 14.01
C SER A 9 -8.41 -4.84 12.47
N PRO A 10 -7.76 -5.75 11.72
CA PRO A 10 -7.71 -5.67 10.26
C PRO A 10 -9.09 -5.49 9.60
N LEU A 11 -10.09 -6.23 10.11
CA LEU A 11 -11.50 -6.10 9.70
C LEU A 11 -12.10 -4.72 9.97
N ALA A 12 -11.80 -4.13 11.14
CA ALA A 12 -12.28 -2.79 11.48
C ALA A 12 -11.63 -1.71 10.59
N ILE A 13 -10.37 -1.89 10.18
CA ILE A 13 -9.69 -0.97 9.25
C ILE A 13 -10.33 -1.05 7.86
N VAL A 14 -10.52 -2.25 7.31
CA VAL A 14 -11.20 -2.44 6.02
C VAL A 14 -12.59 -1.81 6.05
N SER A 15 -13.36 -2.07 7.11
CA SER A 15 -14.70 -1.51 7.26
C SER A 15 -14.71 0.02 7.34
N GLN A 16 -13.65 0.66 7.82
CA GLN A 16 -13.53 2.12 7.87
C GLN A 16 -13.16 2.70 6.51
N CYS A 17 -12.35 2.02 5.69
CA CYS A 17 -11.93 2.52 4.37
C CYS A 17 -13.05 2.47 3.32
N VAL A 18 -13.91 1.45 3.36
CA VAL A 18 -14.92 1.18 2.32
C VAL A 18 -15.86 2.36 2.05
N PRO A 19 -16.46 3.04 3.04
CA PRO A 19 -17.32 4.19 2.79
C PRO A 19 -16.61 5.34 2.08
N TRP A 20 -15.38 5.70 2.51
CA TRP A 20 -14.60 6.79 1.91
C TRP A 20 -14.27 6.55 0.44
N VAL A 21 -14.05 5.30 0.06
CA VAL A 21 -13.73 4.93 -1.33
C VAL A 21 -14.97 4.97 -2.21
N ILE A 22 -16.11 4.49 -1.71
CA ILE A 22 -17.37 4.38 -2.46
C ILE A 22 -18.03 5.75 -2.69
N GLU A 23 -17.92 6.68 -1.73
CA GLU A 23 -18.63 7.95 -1.79
C GLU A 23 -18.01 8.96 -2.76
N ASP A 24 -16.69 8.92 -2.99
CA ASP A 24 -15.97 10.01 -3.67
C ASP A 24 -15.29 9.63 -4.99
N THR A 25 -15.09 8.34 -5.30
CA THR A 25 -14.28 7.95 -6.48
C THR A 25 -14.72 6.66 -7.16
N LYS A 26 -14.92 6.69 -8.49
CA LYS A 26 -15.21 5.48 -9.29
C LYS A 26 -13.97 4.63 -9.62
N ASN A 27 -12.77 5.09 -9.25
CA ASN A 27 -11.50 4.54 -9.72
C ASN A 27 -10.68 3.83 -8.63
N PHE A 28 -11.13 3.86 -7.37
CA PHE A 28 -10.48 3.18 -6.27
C PHE A 28 -11.40 2.11 -5.69
N THR A 29 -10.81 1.04 -5.19
CA THR A 29 -11.51 -0.06 -4.49
C THR A 29 -10.68 -0.48 -3.28
N VAL A 30 -11.34 -1.04 -2.27
CA VAL A 30 -10.67 -1.65 -1.10
C VAL A 30 -10.71 -3.15 -1.27
N ASP A 31 -9.54 -3.77 -1.31
CA ASP A 31 -9.40 -5.22 -1.27
C ASP A 31 -9.12 -5.69 0.17
N SER A 32 -9.79 -6.77 0.59
CA SER A 32 -9.67 -7.29 1.94
C SER A 32 -8.76 -8.53 2.05
N TRP A 33 -8.18 -9.01 0.95
CA TRP A 33 -7.47 -10.29 0.91
C TRP A 33 -6.36 -10.35 1.95
N GLU A 34 -5.47 -9.36 2.00
CA GLU A 34 -4.37 -9.29 2.95
C GLU A 34 -4.88 -9.25 4.41
N ALA A 35 -5.86 -8.38 4.68
CA ALA A 35 -6.39 -8.15 6.01
C ALA A 35 -7.11 -9.37 6.60
N LEU A 36 -7.66 -10.24 5.76
CA LEU A 36 -8.39 -11.43 6.16
C LEU A 36 -7.52 -12.68 6.31
N ARG A 37 -6.21 -12.59 6.02
CA ARG A 37 -5.32 -13.75 6.13
C ARG A 37 -5.14 -14.17 7.58
N CYS A 38 -5.59 -15.37 7.89
CA CYS A 38 -5.43 -16.00 9.19
C CYS A 38 -4.74 -17.38 9.08
N ASN A 39 -4.04 -17.78 10.14
CA ASN A 39 -3.53 -19.15 10.28
C ASN A 39 -4.67 -20.11 10.71
N GLU A 40 -4.34 -21.40 10.85
CA GLU A 40 -5.30 -22.43 11.30
C GLU A 40 -5.94 -22.14 12.66
N ALA A 41 -5.27 -21.34 13.50
CA ALA A 41 -5.76 -20.89 14.81
C ALA A 41 -6.61 -19.61 14.74
N GLY A 42 -6.91 -19.09 13.54
CA GLY A 42 -7.73 -17.88 13.34
C GLY A 42 -7.00 -16.57 13.66
N GLN A 43 -5.68 -16.59 13.79
CA GLN A 43 -4.88 -15.39 14.09
C GLN A 43 -4.36 -14.75 12.81
N SER A 44 -4.35 -13.42 12.75
CA SER A 44 -3.85 -12.65 11.59
C SER A 44 -2.41 -13.00 11.26
N VAL A 45 -2.12 -13.23 9.98
CA VAL A 45 -0.78 -13.59 9.50
C VAL A 45 -0.15 -12.40 8.80
N TYR A 46 1.09 -12.07 9.19
CA TYR A 46 1.88 -11.08 8.48
C TYR A 46 2.11 -11.53 7.03
N THR A 47 1.80 -10.64 6.09
CA THR A 47 1.96 -10.88 4.66
C THR A 47 2.99 -9.90 4.12
N LYS A 48 3.97 -10.40 3.36
CA LYS A 48 4.96 -9.52 2.75
C LYS A 48 4.32 -8.77 1.59
N THR A 49 4.76 -7.52 1.37
CA THR A 49 4.27 -6.69 0.26
C THR A 49 4.44 -7.38 -1.10
N VAL A 50 5.56 -8.10 -1.30
CA VAL A 50 5.79 -8.86 -2.54
C VAL A 50 4.73 -9.95 -2.78
N ASP A 51 4.20 -10.57 -1.73
CA ASP A 51 3.17 -11.61 -1.86
C ASP A 51 1.81 -11.00 -2.19
N VAL A 52 1.52 -9.80 -1.67
CA VAL A 52 0.33 -9.01 -2.06
C VAL A 52 0.41 -8.60 -3.54
N LEU A 53 1.57 -8.12 -4.00
CA LEU A 53 1.77 -7.75 -5.40
C LEU A 53 1.60 -8.96 -6.34
N LYS A 54 2.16 -10.12 -5.96
CA LYS A 54 1.98 -11.39 -6.70
C LYS A 54 0.53 -11.83 -6.74
N HIS A 55 -0.20 -11.67 -5.64
CA HIS A 55 -1.62 -12.00 -5.60
C HIS A 55 -2.41 -11.15 -6.60
N PHE A 56 -2.27 -9.82 -6.57
CA PHE A 56 -2.95 -8.95 -7.54
C PHE A 56 -2.54 -9.22 -8.98
N ASP A 57 -1.26 -9.50 -9.22
CA ASP A 57 -0.77 -9.85 -10.54
C ASP A 57 -1.40 -11.14 -11.07
N HIS A 58 -1.53 -12.18 -10.23
CA HIS A 58 -2.24 -13.42 -10.57
C HIS A 58 -3.73 -13.17 -10.85
N GLU A 59 -4.44 -12.53 -9.92
CA GLU A 59 -5.89 -12.30 -10.07
C GLU A 59 -6.19 -11.46 -11.32
N ILE A 60 -5.45 -10.37 -11.54
CA ILE A 60 -5.73 -9.47 -12.65
C ILE A 60 -5.27 -10.07 -13.97
N ASN A 61 -4.04 -10.60 -14.05
CA ASN A 61 -3.45 -10.98 -15.32
C ASN A 61 -3.68 -12.44 -15.72
N GLU A 62 -3.90 -13.33 -14.76
CA GLU A 62 -4.11 -14.75 -15.02
C GLU A 62 -5.58 -15.13 -14.90
N VAL A 63 -6.28 -14.70 -13.84
CA VAL A 63 -7.71 -15.02 -13.66
C VAL A 63 -8.60 -14.14 -14.54
N LEU A 64 -8.39 -12.82 -14.55
CA LEU A 64 -9.16 -11.88 -15.37
C LEU A 64 -8.59 -11.66 -16.77
N SER A 65 -7.48 -12.31 -17.11
CA SER A 65 -6.77 -12.19 -18.39
C SER A 65 -6.21 -10.79 -18.71
N GLY A 66 -6.19 -9.86 -17.75
CA GLY A 66 -5.68 -8.50 -17.87
C GLY A 66 -6.76 -7.47 -18.19
N ILE A 67 -6.35 -6.38 -18.85
CA ILE A 67 -7.20 -5.23 -19.19
C ILE A 67 -7.70 -5.39 -20.62
N GLN A 68 -9.02 -5.41 -20.79
CA GLN A 68 -9.64 -5.38 -22.11
C GLN A 68 -9.43 -3.99 -22.74
N ILE A 69 -8.83 -3.95 -23.93
CA ILE A 69 -8.67 -2.71 -24.71
C ILE A 69 -9.87 -2.51 -25.65
N PRO A 70 -10.12 -1.29 -26.16
CA PRO A 70 -11.28 -1.01 -27.02
C PRO A 70 -11.44 -1.95 -28.22
N GLU A 71 -10.33 -2.50 -28.72
CA GLU A 71 -10.27 -3.46 -29.82
C GLU A 71 -10.75 -4.87 -29.44
N GLY A 72 -11.14 -5.09 -28.18
CA GLY A 72 -11.66 -6.36 -27.67
C GLY A 72 -10.59 -7.39 -27.28
N THR A 73 -9.31 -7.09 -27.50
CA THR A 73 -8.19 -7.92 -27.02
C THR A 73 -7.82 -7.57 -25.57
N TYR A 74 -7.01 -8.42 -24.94
CA TYR A 74 -6.56 -8.20 -23.56
C TYR A 74 -5.07 -7.88 -23.52
N LYS A 75 -4.70 -6.91 -22.70
CA LYS A 75 -3.31 -6.58 -22.39
C LYS A 75 -3.04 -6.82 -20.92
N ARG A 76 -1.84 -7.32 -20.61
CA ARG A 76 -1.38 -7.48 -19.24
C ARG A 76 -1.38 -6.11 -18.52
N ALA A 77 -2.00 -6.05 -17.35
CA ALA A 77 -1.91 -4.94 -16.42
C ALA A 77 -0.51 -4.87 -15.78
N GLN A 78 0.09 -3.68 -15.76
CA GLN A 78 1.28 -3.45 -14.96
C GLN A 78 0.86 -3.11 -13.53
N ILE A 79 1.09 -4.03 -12.60
CA ILE A 79 0.91 -3.78 -11.17
C ILE A 79 2.09 -2.93 -10.66
N VAL A 80 1.80 -1.86 -9.93
CA VAL A 80 2.79 -0.92 -9.40
C VAL A 80 2.45 -0.58 -7.96
N LEU A 81 3.47 -0.52 -7.10
CA LEU A 81 3.29 -0.16 -5.69
C LEU A 81 3.18 1.36 -5.52
N LEU A 82 2.16 1.85 -4.81
CA LEU A 82 2.05 3.27 -4.43
C LEU A 82 2.45 3.45 -2.96
N ILE A 83 3.49 4.24 -2.69
CA ILE A 83 4.01 4.47 -1.33
C ILE A 83 4.41 5.93 -1.11
N GLY A 84 4.50 6.34 0.16
CA GLY A 84 5.11 7.61 0.54
C GLY A 84 6.64 7.57 0.55
N ALA A 85 7.26 8.75 0.45
CA ALA A 85 8.73 8.91 0.52
C ALA A 85 9.36 8.38 1.82
N ASP A 86 8.61 8.35 2.92
CA ASP A 86 9.02 7.77 4.20
C ASP A 86 9.18 6.25 4.15
N VAL A 87 8.25 5.55 3.48
CA VAL A 87 8.34 4.12 3.25
C VAL A 87 9.49 3.82 2.29
N ALA A 88 9.65 4.62 1.23
CA ALA A 88 10.79 4.50 0.31
C ALA A 88 12.13 4.63 1.04
N MET A 89 12.26 5.57 1.97
CA MET A 89 13.46 5.72 2.79
C MET A 89 13.75 4.47 3.64
N LYS A 90 12.73 3.84 4.23
CA LYS A 90 12.88 2.58 4.99
C LYS A 90 13.25 1.41 4.09
N MET A 91 12.67 1.34 2.88
CA MET A 91 13.02 0.32 1.88
C MET A 91 14.48 0.40 1.44
N GLY A 92 15.09 1.59 1.51
CA GLY A 92 16.51 1.79 1.25
C GLY A 92 17.45 1.31 2.37
N ASP A 93 16.93 0.96 3.55
CA ASP A 93 17.71 0.46 4.69
C ASP A 93 17.82 -1.07 4.65
N PRO A 94 19.03 -1.63 4.44
CA PRO A 94 19.23 -3.09 4.35
C PRO A 94 18.96 -3.83 5.67
N ASN A 95 18.85 -3.12 6.80
CA ASN A 95 18.48 -3.71 8.08
C ASN A 95 16.96 -3.90 8.23
N ILE A 96 16.17 -3.20 7.42
CA ILE A 96 14.70 -3.26 7.43
C ILE A 96 14.20 -4.16 6.31
N CYS A 97 14.69 -3.95 5.09
CA CYS A 97 14.29 -4.72 3.92
C CYS A 97 15.51 -5.42 3.30
N THR A 98 15.37 -6.71 3.01
CA THR A 98 16.47 -7.44 2.38
C THR A 98 16.66 -6.96 0.93
N PRO A 99 17.90 -6.94 0.40
CA PRO A 99 18.15 -6.55 -0.99
C PRO A 99 17.37 -7.37 -2.02
N SER A 100 17.15 -8.67 -1.74
CA SER A 100 16.36 -9.56 -2.60
C SER A 100 14.89 -9.15 -2.63
N GLU A 101 14.30 -8.82 -1.47
CA GLU A 101 12.90 -8.40 -1.38
C GLU A 101 12.66 -7.06 -2.12
N ILE A 102 13.57 -6.10 -1.95
CA ILE A 102 13.50 -4.84 -2.70
C ILE A 102 13.66 -5.06 -4.20
N HIS A 103 14.51 -5.99 -4.61
CA HIS A 103 14.65 -6.35 -6.02
C HIS A 103 13.37 -6.98 -6.59
N ASP A 104 12.71 -7.87 -5.84
CA ASP A 104 11.47 -8.49 -6.29
C ASP A 104 10.32 -7.47 -6.42
N ILE A 105 10.25 -6.50 -5.51
CA ILE A 105 9.25 -5.44 -5.53
C ILE A 105 9.56 -4.44 -6.67
N LEU A 106 10.73 -3.80 -6.65
CA LEU A 106 11.06 -2.68 -7.54
C LEU A 106 11.55 -3.11 -8.92
N GLY A 107 12.21 -4.27 -9.03
CA GLY A 107 12.62 -4.84 -10.32
C GLY A 107 11.44 -5.46 -11.07
N GLY A 108 10.57 -6.19 -10.35
CA GLY A 108 9.38 -6.82 -10.92
C GLY A 108 8.28 -5.81 -11.26
N TYR A 109 7.80 -5.09 -10.25
CA TYR A 109 6.58 -4.28 -10.32
C TYR A 109 6.86 -2.79 -10.46
N GLY A 110 7.83 -2.27 -9.70
CA GLY A 110 8.12 -0.85 -9.62
C GLY A 110 7.26 -0.11 -8.59
N ALA A 111 7.51 1.18 -8.44
CA ALA A 111 6.80 2.01 -7.47
C ALA A 111 6.55 3.46 -7.91
N PHE A 112 5.38 3.96 -7.57
CA PHE A 112 5.10 5.39 -7.47
C PHE A 112 5.40 5.86 -6.04
N ILE A 113 6.31 6.83 -5.93
CA ILE A 113 6.71 7.41 -4.65
C ILE A 113 6.13 8.82 -4.55
N VAL A 114 5.23 9.00 -3.60
CA VAL A 114 4.60 10.30 -3.33
C VAL A 114 5.51 11.12 -2.41
N GLU A 115 5.90 12.29 -2.87
CA GLU A 115 6.72 13.24 -2.12
C GLU A 115 5.94 13.85 -0.95
N ARG A 116 6.58 13.91 0.23
CA ARG A 116 6.09 14.63 1.42
C ARG A 116 7.21 15.53 1.95
N PRO A 117 7.41 16.74 1.39
CA PRO A 117 8.58 17.57 1.63
C PRO A 117 8.78 17.94 3.11
N ALA A 118 7.70 18.06 3.88
CA ALA A 118 7.77 18.39 5.30
C ALA A 118 8.30 17.24 6.17
N GLN A 119 8.31 16.01 5.65
CA GLN A 119 8.67 14.81 6.42
C GLN A 119 10.01 14.23 5.97
N VAL A 120 10.24 14.13 4.67
CA VAL A 120 11.38 13.39 4.11
C VAL A 120 11.91 14.10 2.87
N ASP A 121 13.24 14.28 2.83
CA ASP A 121 13.96 14.67 1.62
C ASP A 121 13.90 13.52 0.61
N ILE A 122 13.21 13.76 -0.51
CA ILE A 122 13.00 12.79 -1.57
C ILE A 122 14.31 12.31 -2.18
N GLU A 123 15.32 13.16 -2.30
CA GLU A 123 16.60 12.80 -2.92
C GLU A 123 17.35 11.79 -2.04
N ARG A 124 17.26 11.97 -0.72
CA ARG A 124 17.79 11.03 0.27
C ARG A 124 17.05 9.71 0.25
N ALA A 125 15.71 9.73 0.19
CA ALA A 125 14.90 8.51 0.13
C ALA A 125 15.19 7.69 -1.14
N LEU A 126 15.41 8.36 -2.28
CA LEU A 126 15.67 7.71 -3.55
C LEU A 126 17.09 7.19 -3.71
N GLY A 127 18.08 7.77 -3.02
CA GLY A 127 19.51 7.43 -3.20
C GLY A 127 19.81 5.93 -3.34
N PRO A 128 19.39 5.07 -2.40
CA PRO A 128 19.59 3.61 -2.48
C PRO A 128 18.77 2.90 -3.56
N LEU A 129 17.67 3.53 -4.00
CA LEU A 129 16.68 2.95 -4.92
C LEU A 129 16.90 3.37 -6.38
N ARG A 130 17.72 4.39 -6.66
CA ARG A 130 18.00 4.90 -8.03
C ARG A 130 18.53 3.87 -9.02
N LYS A 131 19.04 2.74 -8.53
CA LYS A 131 19.48 1.61 -9.37
C LYS A 131 18.33 0.86 -10.06
N PHE A 132 17.07 1.13 -9.68
CA PHE A 132 15.90 0.51 -10.29
C PHE A 132 15.25 1.47 -11.29
N ASP A 133 14.92 0.97 -12.48
CA ASP A 133 14.41 1.79 -13.59
C ASP A 133 12.90 2.09 -13.49
N LYS A 134 12.15 1.32 -12.67
CA LYS A 134 10.68 1.42 -12.53
C LYS A 134 10.28 2.22 -11.30
N ILE A 135 10.85 3.41 -11.14
CA ILE A 135 10.51 4.32 -10.05
C ILE A 135 10.02 5.64 -10.63
N TRP A 136 8.85 6.06 -10.17
CA TRP A 136 8.23 7.31 -10.58
C TRP A 136 7.92 8.16 -9.35
N VAL A 137 8.39 9.41 -9.37
CA VAL A 137 8.14 10.36 -8.27
C VAL A 137 6.91 11.19 -8.60
N VAL A 138 5.92 11.15 -7.71
CA VAL A 138 4.73 12.00 -7.78
C VAL A 138 4.90 13.14 -6.79
N ARG A 139 5.05 14.36 -7.32
CA ARG A 139 5.14 15.56 -6.48
C ARG A 139 3.76 15.92 -5.97
N SER A 140 3.59 15.97 -4.65
CA SER A 140 2.34 16.36 -4.02
C SER A 140 2.38 17.82 -3.58
N SER A 141 1.36 18.59 -3.93
CA SER A 141 1.13 19.94 -3.42
C SER A 141 0.25 19.85 -2.15
N TYR A 142 0.89 19.65 -1.00
CA TYR A 142 0.30 19.81 0.34
C TYR A 142 -0.93 18.93 0.67
N ASN A 143 -0.67 17.74 1.21
CA ASN A 143 -1.61 17.09 2.14
C ASN A 143 -0.83 16.21 3.14
N ASP A 144 -0.36 16.83 4.23
CA ASP A 144 0.41 16.16 5.30
C ASP A 144 -0.51 15.68 6.43
N ILE A 145 -1.33 14.67 6.14
CA ILE A 145 -2.12 13.95 7.16
C ILE A 145 -1.45 12.60 7.42
N SER A 146 -1.12 12.32 8.68
CA SER A 146 -0.55 11.04 9.12
C SER A 146 -1.45 10.38 10.18
N SER A 147 -1.55 9.05 10.14
CA SER A 147 -2.42 8.28 11.04
C SER A 147 -2.07 8.49 12.52
N LEU A 148 -0.76 8.57 12.84
CA LEU A 148 -0.29 8.85 14.20
C LEU A 148 -0.72 10.25 14.70
N GLY A 149 -0.70 11.24 13.81
CA GLY A 149 -1.13 12.60 14.14
C GLY A 149 -2.63 12.68 14.45
N SER A 150 -3.46 11.91 13.74
CA SER A 150 -4.90 11.81 14.00
C SER A 150 -5.22 11.06 15.29
N GLU A 151 -4.53 9.96 15.59
CA GLU A 151 -4.72 9.18 16.82
C GLU A 151 -4.44 10.03 18.06
N THR A 152 -3.32 10.75 18.06
CA THR A 152 -2.91 11.61 19.19
C THR A 152 -3.90 12.76 19.43
N LYS A 153 -4.54 13.29 18.38
CA LYS A 153 -5.60 14.30 18.51
C LYS A 153 -6.88 13.69 19.08
N TYR A 154 -7.30 12.55 18.55
CA TYR A 154 -8.51 11.87 18.99
C TYR A 154 -8.46 11.45 20.47
N GLU A 155 -7.30 10.98 20.94
CA GLU A 155 -7.11 10.64 22.34
C GLU A 155 -7.16 11.87 23.26
N LYS A 156 -6.63 13.02 22.81
CA LYS A 156 -6.70 14.28 23.57
C LYS A 156 -8.12 14.84 23.65
N GLU A 157 -8.91 14.73 22.58
CA GLU A 157 -10.30 15.18 22.56
C GLU A 157 -11.22 14.31 23.44
N LYS A 158 -10.91 13.02 23.60
CA LYS A 158 -11.66 12.15 24.54
C LYS A 158 -11.27 12.30 26.00
N ALA A 159 -10.10 12.88 26.28
CA ALA A 159 -9.62 13.13 27.63
C ALA A 159 -10.10 14.46 28.22
N CYS A 160 -10.84 15.26 27.44
CA CYS A 160 -11.47 16.51 27.84
C CYS A 160 -13.00 16.35 27.95
#